data_AF-A0A941PX76-F1
#
_entry.id   AF-A0A941PX76-F1
#
_cell.length_a   1.000
_cell.length_b   1.000
_cell.length_c   1.000
_cell.angle_alpha   90.00
_cell.angle_beta   90.00
_cell.angle_gamma   90.00
#
_symmetry.space_group_name_H-M   'P 1'
#
loop_
_entity.id
_entity.type
_entity.pdbx_description
1 polymer ?
#
loop_
_entity_poly.entity_id
_entity_poly.type
_entity_poly.pdbx_seq_one_letter_code
_entity_poly.pdbx_strand_id
1 'polypeptide(L)'
;NDCWRITLHYGFKDSIDLPAALSAAAAQVGPIDPMLTSYFLSATTIVPQPGGGMAVWREKLYTRLQLNASSMAEFLQLPINSVVELGTQIEI
;
A
#
# COMPACT_ATOMS: atom_id res chain seq x y z
N ASN A 1 4.21 24.79 8.66
CA ASN A 1 3.63 25.14 7.35
C ASN A 1 4.22 24.22 6.28
N ASP A 2 4.39 22.92 6.60
CA ASP A 2 5.33 22.02 5.89
C ASP A 2 4.66 20.67 5.63
N CYS A 3 3.39 20.72 5.24
CA CYS A 3 2.60 19.53 4.93
C CYS A 3 2.05 19.70 3.52
N TRP A 4 2.35 18.71 2.67
CA TRP A 4 1.90 18.68 1.29
C TRP A 4 1.01 17.47 1.06
N ARG A 5 0.04 17.63 0.16
CA ARG A 5 -0.79 16.54 -0.33
C ARG A 5 -0.57 16.40 -1.82
N ILE A 6 -0.15 15.22 -2.23
CA ILE A 6 0.07 14.87 -3.63
C ILE A 6 -0.96 13.80 -4.00
N THR A 7 -1.63 13.98 -5.14
CA THR A 7 -2.55 12.98 -5.71
C THR A 7 -1.97 12.50 -7.03
N LEU A 8 -1.73 11.20 -7.12
CA LEU A 8 -1.22 10.54 -8.32
C LEU A 8 -2.34 9.74 -8.98
N HIS A 9 -2.41 9.80 -10.30
CA HIS A 9 -3.39 9.06 -11.09
C HIS A 9 -2.66 8.01 -11.93
N TYR A 10 -2.99 6.74 -11.70
CA TYR A 10 -2.48 5.60 -12.44
C TYR A 10 -3.65 4.78 -13.00
N GLY A 11 -3.48 4.27 -14.21
CA GLY A 11 -4.40 3.32 -14.84
C GLY A 11 -4.18 1.89 -14.34
N PHE A 12 -5.14 1.00 -14.62
CA PHE A 12 -5.14 -0.40 -14.14
C PHE A 12 -3.88 -1.21 -14.56
N LYS A 13 -3.29 -0.89 -15.71
CA LYS A 13 -2.11 -1.59 -16.24
C LYS A 13 -0.82 -0.79 -16.10
N ASP A 14 -0.88 0.37 -15.47
CA ASP A 14 0.31 1.21 -15.34
C ASP A 14 1.23 0.60 -14.29
N SER A 15 2.53 0.58 -14.60
CA SER A 15 3.54 0.26 -13.60
C SER A 15 3.74 1.49 -12.72
N ILE A 16 3.54 1.32 -11.42
CA ILE A 16 3.72 2.40 -10.45
C ILE A 16 5.18 2.41 -9.98
N ASP A 17 5.84 3.56 -10.12
CA ASP A 17 7.13 3.87 -9.50
C ASP A 17 6.92 5.09 -8.61
N LEU A 18 6.57 4.84 -7.34
CA LEU A 18 6.23 5.91 -6.40
C LEU A 18 7.44 6.80 -6.07
N PRO A 19 8.66 6.28 -5.83
CA PRO A 19 9.85 7.10 -5.66
C PRO A 19 10.11 8.07 -6.82
N ALA A 20 10.03 7.59 -8.08
CA ALA A 20 10.24 8.44 -9.25
C ALA A 20 9.15 9.52 -9.37
N ALA A 21 7.89 9.15 -9.12
CA ALA A 21 6.78 10.10 -9.16
C ALA A 21 6.90 11.20 -8.09
N LEU A 22 7.37 10.87 -6.89
CA LEU A 22 7.61 11.84 -5.82
C LEU A 22 8.82 12.73 -6.13
N SER A 23 9.87 12.19 -6.76
CA SER A 23 11.02 12.99 -7.20
C SER A 23 10.62 14.07 -8.20
N ALA A 24 9.65 13.79 -9.08
CA ALA A 24 9.10 14.80 -10.01
C ALA A 24 8.39 15.97 -9.29
N ALA A 25 7.88 15.75 -8.07
CA ALA A 25 7.25 16.79 -7.27
C ALA A 25 8.26 17.65 -6.47
N ALA A 26 9.56 17.31 -6.49
CA ALA A 26 10.58 17.91 -5.63
C ALA A 26 10.71 19.43 -5.79
N ALA A 27 10.36 19.99 -6.95
CA ALA A 27 10.35 21.43 -7.17
C ALA A 27 9.36 22.19 -6.27
N GLN A 28 8.30 21.51 -5.78
CA GLN A 28 7.26 22.12 -4.95
C GLN A 28 7.39 21.73 -3.47
N VAL A 29 7.83 20.51 -3.19
CA VAL A 29 7.85 19.93 -1.83
C VAL A 29 9.25 19.77 -1.25
N GLY A 30 10.29 20.10 -2.03
CA GLY A 30 11.69 19.86 -1.68
C GLY A 30 12.18 18.48 -2.10
N PRO A 31 13.50 18.23 -2.04
CA PRO A 31 14.09 16.96 -2.43
C PRO A 31 13.62 15.82 -1.52
N ILE A 32 13.16 14.72 -2.12
CA ILE A 32 12.75 13.50 -1.43
C ILE A 32 13.77 12.41 -1.81
N ASP A 33 14.62 12.01 -0.85
CA ASP A 33 15.52 10.87 -1.01
C ASP A 33 14.80 9.59 -0.57
N PRO A 34 14.55 8.62 -1.47
CA PRO A 34 13.83 7.39 -1.14
C PRO A 34 14.48 6.55 -0.03
N MET A 35 15.80 6.66 0.15
CA MET A 35 16.53 5.91 1.19
C MET A 35 16.48 6.58 2.56
N LEU A 36 16.26 7.90 2.62
CA LEU A 36 16.17 8.68 3.86
C LEU A 36 14.73 9.01 4.26
N THR A 37 13.75 8.72 3.40
CA THR A 37 12.34 9.05 3.60
C THR A 37 11.58 7.85 4.17
N SER A 38 10.91 8.01 5.31
CA SER A 38 10.05 6.96 5.85
C SER A 38 8.65 7.01 5.21
N TYR A 39 8.22 5.89 4.64
CA TYR A 39 6.90 5.70 4.05
C TYR A 39 5.98 4.97 5.03
N PHE A 40 4.86 5.61 5.37
CA PHE A 40 3.83 5.00 6.23
C PHE A 40 2.68 4.53 5.35
N LEU A 41 2.44 3.22 5.34
CA LEU A 41 1.33 2.62 4.60
C LEU A 41 0.29 2.10 5.57
N SER A 42 -0.97 2.50 5.39
CA SER A 42 -2.09 1.89 6.11
C SER A 42 -2.53 0.64 5.35
N ALA A 43 -2.19 -0.54 5.86
CA ALA A 43 -2.63 -1.81 5.31
C ALA A 43 -3.84 -2.31 6.09
N THR A 44 -4.92 -2.67 5.40
CA THR A 44 -6.09 -3.29 6.00
C THR A 44 -6.03 -4.79 5.79
N THR A 45 -5.98 -5.54 6.89
CA THR A 45 -6.07 -7.00 6.84
C THR A 45 -7.49 -7.41 7.15
N ILE A 46 -8.12 -8.05 6.18
CA ILE A 46 -9.41 -8.70 6.35
C ILE A 46 -9.20 -10.02 7.09
N VAL A 47 -9.88 -10.19 8.23
CA VAL A 47 -9.85 -11.45 8.99
C VAL A 47 -11.21 -12.12 8.90
N PRO A 48 -11.30 -13.39 8.43
CA PRO A 48 -12.56 -14.10 8.32
C PRO A 48 -13.14 -14.44 9.70
N GLN A 49 -14.42 -14.12 9.93
CA GLN A 49 -15.13 -14.45 11.16
C GLN A 49 -15.97 -15.73 11.01
N PRO A 50 -15.89 -16.70 11.95
CA PRO A 50 -16.77 -17.87 11.95
C PRO A 50 -18.24 -17.46 12.11
N GLY A 51 -19.06 -17.73 11.09
CA GLY A 51 -20.52 -17.56 11.15
C GLY A 51 -21.07 -16.28 10.51
N GLY A 52 -20.26 -15.47 9.82
CA GLY A 52 -20.69 -14.22 9.19
C GLY A 52 -20.71 -14.26 7.65
N GLY A 53 -21.87 -13.98 7.04
CA GLY A 53 -22.05 -13.36 5.71
C GLY A 53 -21.60 -14.07 4.42
N MET A 54 -20.48 -14.81 4.41
CA MET A 54 -19.86 -15.36 3.20
C MET A 54 -19.83 -16.90 3.21
N ALA A 55 -20.01 -17.52 2.03
CA ALA A 55 -19.92 -18.97 1.92
C ALA A 55 -18.47 -19.44 2.21
N VAL A 56 -18.31 -20.51 2.99
CA VAL A 56 -17.00 -21.05 3.43
C VAL A 56 -16.00 -21.28 2.28
N TRP A 57 -16.49 -21.69 1.11
CA TRP A 57 -15.61 -21.90 -0.05
C TRP A 57 -15.06 -20.58 -0.61
N ARG A 58 -15.83 -19.48 -0.53
CA ARG A 58 -15.40 -18.13 -0.93
C ARG A 58 -14.36 -17.59 0.04
N GLU A 59 -14.55 -17.77 1.34
CA GLU A 59 -13.55 -17.41 2.35
C GLU A 59 -12.21 -18.08 2.07
N LYS A 60 -12.21 -19.41 1.88
CA LYS A 60 -11.00 -20.16 1.56
C LYS A 60 -10.30 -19.67 0.29
N LEU A 61 -11.07 -19.34 -0.76
CA LEU A 61 -10.53 -18.80 -2.00
C LEU A 61 -9.89 -17.42 -1.78
N TYR A 62 -10.60 -16.50 -1.14
CA TYR A 62 -10.09 -15.14 -0.89
C TYR A 62 -8.88 -15.13 0.03
N THR A 63 -8.87 -15.93 1.10
CA THR A 63 -7.69 -16.07 1.96
C THR A 63 -6.49 -16.58 1.16
N ARG A 64 -6.68 -17.56 0.27
CA ARG A 64 -5.59 -18.05 -0.58
C ARG A 64 -5.10 -16.98 -1.55
N LEU A 65 -5.98 -16.21 -2.16
CA LEU A 65 -5.59 -15.12 -3.07
C LEU A 65 -4.84 -14.02 -2.33
N GLN A 66 -5.31 -13.62 -1.15
CA GLN A 66 -4.67 -12.60 -0.32
C GLN A 66 -3.26 -13.00 0.12
N LEU A 67 -3.05 -14.27 0.49
CA LEU A 67 -1.72 -14.79 0.84
C LEU A 67 -0.75 -14.84 -0.34
N ASN A 68 -1.24 -14.79 -1.58
CA ASN A 68 -0.42 -14.74 -2.80
C ASN A 68 -0.30 -13.33 -3.38
N ALA A 69 -0.97 -12.33 -2.79
CA ALA A 69 -0.86 -10.96 -3.23
C ALA A 69 0.49 -10.39 -2.80
N SER A 70 1.14 -9.65 -3.71
CA SER A 70 2.33 -8.86 -3.37
C SER A 70 1.99 -7.81 -2.32
N SER A 71 2.96 -7.45 -1.48
CA SER A 71 2.76 -6.36 -0.52
C SER A 71 2.49 -5.04 -1.24
N MET A 72 1.79 -4.13 -0.56
CA MET A 72 1.56 -2.78 -1.11
C MET A 72 2.89 -2.03 -1.31
N ALA A 73 3.87 -2.26 -0.44
CA ALA A 73 5.21 -1.69 -0.54
C ALA A 73 5.94 -2.13 -1.83
N GLU A 74 5.89 -3.43 -2.13
CA GLU A 74 6.46 -3.99 -3.36
C GLU A 74 5.74 -3.48 -4.61
N PHE A 75 4.41 -3.41 -4.58
CA PHE A 75 3.62 -2.88 -5.69
C PHE A 75 3.94 -1.42 -6.00
N LEU A 76 4.24 -0.62 -4.97
CA LEU A 76 4.65 0.79 -5.10
C LEU A 76 6.15 0.98 -5.34
N GLN A 77 6.92 -0.10 -5.45
CA GLN A 77 8.38 -0.10 -5.64
C GLN A 77 9.15 0.65 -4.54
N LEU A 78 8.70 0.55 -3.29
CA LEU A 78 9.34 1.23 -2.17
C LEU A 78 10.56 0.46 -1.64
N PRO A 79 11.62 1.15 -1.19
CA PRO A 79 12.76 0.49 -0.54
C PRO A 79 12.35 -0.18 0.77
N ILE A 80 12.73 -1.45 0.95
CA ILE A 80 12.31 -2.27 2.10
C ILE A 80 12.66 -1.64 3.46
N ASN A 81 13.82 -0.98 3.56
CA ASN A 81 14.31 -0.39 4.81
C ASN A 81 13.66 0.95 5.18
N SER A 82 12.76 1.46 4.34
CA SER A 82 12.13 2.76 4.53
C SER A 82 10.61 2.72 4.69
N VAL A 83 10.03 1.52 4.73
CA VAL A 83 8.57 1.33 4.85
C VAL A 83 8.18 0.90 6.28
N VAL A 84 7.13 1.53 6.81
CA VAL A 84 6.44 1.14 8.03
C VAL A 84 4.97 0.86 7.68
N GLU A 85 4.57 -0.41 7.78
CA GLU A 85 3.17 -0.81 7.58
C GLU A 85 2.40 -0.70 8.90
N LEU A 86 1.38 0.14 8.92
CA LEU A 86 0.43 0.29 10.03
C LEU A 86 -0.79 -0.58 9.74
N GLY A 87 -0.81 -1.77 10.33
CA GLY A 87 -1.92 -2.72 10.18
C GLY A 87 -3.15 -2.29 10.99
N THR A 88 -4.31 -2.17 10.32
CA THR A 88 -5.61 -2.13 10.98
C THR A 88 -6.37 -3.43 10.67
N GLN A 89 -6.87 -4.09 11.72
CA GLN A 89 -7.66 -5.32 11.60
C GLN A 89 -9.13 -4.96 11.45
N ILE A 90 -9.77 -5.43 10.38
CA ILE A 90 -11.22 -5.30 10.17
C ILE A 90 -11.84 -6.69 10.15
N GLU A 91 -12.84 -6.89 11.01
CA GLU A 91 -13.67 -8.09 11.07
C GLU A 91 -14.88 -7.94 10.13
N ILE A 92 -15.17 -8.98 9.34
CA ILE A 92 -16.34 -9.08 8.47
C ILE A 92 -17.01 -10.44 8.60
#